data_AF-A0A2D7WPA7-F1
#
_entry.id   AF-A0A2D7WPA7-F1
#
_cell.length_a   1.000
_cell.length_b   1.000
_cell.length_c   1.000
_cell.angle_alpha   90.00
_cell.angle_beta   90.00
_cell.angle_gamma   90.00
#
_symmetry.space_group_name_H-M   'P 1'
#
loop_
_entity.id
_entity.type
_entity.pdbx_description
1 polymer ?
#
loop_
_entity_poly.entity_id
_entity_poly.type
_entity_poly.pdbx_seq_one_letter_code
_entity_poly.pdbx_strand_id
1 'polypeptide(L)' 'MINEIRESLLAIISPNDKEDTDLIGTLRKLDEVVQQKGKEMNPRLRHFLENRSYEKALLWIDGGEPEKGVCHK' A
#
# COMPACT_ATOMS: atom_id res chain seq x y z
N MET A 1 -1.87 11.61 5.01
CA MET A 1 -0.82 10.71 4.49
C MET A 1 -1.17 9.24 4.74
N ILE A 2 -1.11 8.71 5.98
CA ILE A 2 -1.44 7.29 6.22
C ILE A 2 -2.86 6.92 5.79
N ASN A 3 -3.85 7.79 6.03
CA ASN A 3 -5.23 7.54 5.58
C ASN A 3 -5.34 7.41 4.05
N GLU A 4 -4.67 8.29 3.29
CA GLU A 4 -4.66 8.27 1.82
C GLU A 4 -4.01 6.99 1.26
N ILE A 5 -2.93 6.53 1.88
CA ILE A 5 -2.29 5.25 1.55
C ILE A 5 -3.26 4.10 1.87
N ARG A 6 -3.93 4.13 3.03
CA ARG A 6 -4.90 3.11 3.44
C ARG A 6 -6.06 3.00 2.45
N GLU A 7 -6.66 4.13 2.08
CA GLU A 7 -7.76 4.18 1.11
C GLU A 7 -7.31 3.67 -0.27
N SER A 8 -6.12 4.06 -0.72
CA SER A 8 -5.53 3.55 -1.98
C SER A 8 -5.32 2.03 -1.93
N LEU A 9 -4.81 1.50 -0.81
CA LEU A 9 -4.62 0.06 -0.63
C LEU A 9 -5.96 -0.69 -0.63
N LEU A 10 -6.98 -0.16 0.04
CA LEU A 10 -8.33 -0.75 0.03
C LEU A 10 -8.91 -0.81 -1.38
N ALA A 11 -8.79 0.28 -2.14
CA ALA A 11 -9.22 0.34 -3.53
C ALA A 11 -8.48 -0.65 -4.44
N ILE A 12 -7.20 -0.96 -4.14
CA ILE A 12 -6.39 -1.93 -4.90
C ILE A 12 -6.72 -3.38 -4.52
N ILE A 13 -6.88 -3.67 -3.23
CA ILE A 13 -7.07 -5.05 -2.71
C ILE A 13 -8.52 -5.50 -2.86
N SER A 14 -9.47 -4.57 -2.68
CA SER A 14 -10.89 -4.83 -2.75
C SER A 14 -11.56 -3.76 -3.61
N PRO A 15 -11.34 -3.80 -4.94
CA PRO A 15 -12.10 -2.95 -5.85
C PRO A 15 -13.58 -3.34 -5.71
N ASN A 16 -14.42 -2.43 -5.22
CA ASN A 16 -15.86 -2.66 -5.22
C ASN A 16 -16.33 -2.71 -6.67
N ASP A 17 -16.99 -3.81 -7.08
CA ASP A 17 -17.60 -4.00 -8.42
C ASP A 17 -18.56 -2.87 -8.87
N LYS A 18 -18.93 -1.96 -7.97
CA LYS A 18 -19.90 -0.88 -8.21
C LYS A 18 -19.29 0.47 -8.55
N GLU A 19 -17.99 0.65 -8.35
CA GLU A 19 -17.29 1.90 -8.66
C GLU A 19 -16.23 1.61 -9.72
N ASP A 20 -16.29 2.35 -10.82
CA ASP A 20 -15.28 2.42 -11.89
C ASP A 20 -14.00 3.02 -11.29
N THR A 21 -13.38 2.24 -10.40
CA THR A 21 -12.20 2.64 -9.66
C THR A 21 -11.06 2.53 -10.64
N ASP A 22 -10.51 3.68 -11.05
CA ASP A 22 -9.32 3.72 -11.88
C ASP A 22 -8.13 3.13 -11.11
N LEU A 23 -8.01 1.81 -11.17
CA LEU A 23 -7.00 1.03 -10.47
C LEU A 23 -5.60 1.47 -10.91
N ILE A 24 -5.44 1.76 -12.20
CA ILE A 24 -4.17 2.22 -12.77
C ILE A 24 -3.78 3.59 -12.21
N GLY A 25 -4.70 4.55 -12.18
CA GLY A 25 -4.44 5.86 -11.56
C GLY A 25 -4.20 5.76 -10.06
N THR A 26 -4.91 4.87 -9.36
CA THR A 26 -4.71 4.62 -7.92
C THR A 26 -3.32 4.07 -7.64
N LEU A 27 -2.87 3.09 -8.44
CA LEU A 27 -1.52 2.54 -8.37
C LEU A 27 -0.46 3.60 -8.66
N ARG A 28 -0.66 4.43 -9.68
CA ARG A 28 0.27 5.53 -10.01
C ARG A 28 0.39 6.54 -8.88
N LYS A 29 -0.74 6.99 -8.32
CA LYS A 29 -0.75 7.91 -7.17
C LYS A 29 -0.02 7.32 -5.98
N LEU A 30 -0.27 6.04 -5.68
CA LEU A 30 0.41 5.34 -4.59
C LEU A 30 1.93 5.31 -4.82
N ASP A 31 2.37 4.99 -6.04
CA ASP A 31 3.79 4.96 -6.39
C ASP A 31 4.44 6.35 -6.27
N GLU A 32 3.77 7.40 -6.74
CA GLU A 32 4.23 8.79 -6.60
C GLU A 32 4.37 9.21 -5.13
N VAL A 33 3.40 8.86 -4.28
CA VAL A 33 3.45 9.13 -2.84
C VAL A 33 4.63 8.38 -2.20
N VAL A 34 4.84 7.11 -2.56
CA VAL A 34 5.98 6.33 -2.05
C VAL A 34 7.31 6.90 -2.52
N GLN A 35 7.43 7.36 -3.77
CA GLN A 35 8.66 7.97 -4.27
C GLN A 35 8.95 9.32 -3.60
N GLN A 36 7.94 10.17 -3.44
CA GLN A 36 8.12 11.51 -2.85
C GLN A 36 8.29 11.47 -1.34
N LYS A 37 7.55 10.59 -0.65
CA LYS A 37 7.43 10.56 0.81
C LYS A 37 8.04 9.32 1.46
N GLY A 38 8.55 8.37 0.68
CA GLY A 38 9.10 7.11 1.20
C GLY A 38 10.26 7.28 2.17
N LYS A 39 11.00 8.39 2.10
CA LYS A 39 12.06 8.72 3.08
C LYS A 39 11.51 9.09 4.46
N GLU A 40 10.29 9.62 4.52
CA GLU A 40 9.58 10.01 5.75
C GLU A 40 8.70 8.86 6.29
N MET A 41 8.48 7.81 5.49
CA MET A 41 7.70 6.64 5.86
C MET A 41 8.48 5.66 6.72
N ASN A 42 7.75 4.86 7.50
CA ASN A 42 8.33 3.71 8.20
C ASN A 42 8.99 2.76 7.18
N PRO A 43 10.24 2.33 7.42
CA PRO A 43 10.98 1.48 6.46
C PRO A 43 10.26 0.16 6.15
N ARG A 44 9.50 -0.38 7.11
CA ARG A 44 8.71 -1.60 6.91
C ARG A 44 7.51 -1.36 6.00
N LEU A 45 6.78 -0.26 6.21
CA LEU A 45 5.66 0.12 5.35
C LEU A 45 6.14 0.40 3.92
N ARG A 46 7.20 1.19 3.78
CA ARG A 46 7.83 1.47 2.49
C ARG A 46 8.21 0.18 1.77
N HIS A 47 8.85 -0.76 2.46
CA HIS A 47 9.23 -2.03 1.89
C HIS A 47 8.03 -2.81 1.32
N PHE A 48 6.91 -2.87 2.06
CA PHE A 48 5.70 -3.52 1.55
C PHE A 48 5.16 -2.84 0.29
N LEU A 49 5.15 -1.51 0.26
CA LEU A 49 4.66 -0.76 -0.90
C LEU A 49 5.57 -0.93 -2.13
N GLU A 50 6.89 -0.89 -1.96
CA GLU A 50 7.87 -1.11 -3.04
C GLU A 50 7.78 -2.54 -3.62
N ASN A 51 7.44 -3.54 -2.79
CA ASN A 51 7.26 -4.93 -3.21
C ASN A 51 5.82 -5.28 -3.61
N ARG A 52 4.94 -4.28 -3.75
CA ARG A 52 3.51 -4.47 -4.04
C ARG A 52 2.79 -5.45 -3.10
N SER A 53 3.29 -5.57 -1.87
CA SER A 53 2.68 -6.37 -0.80
C SER A 53 1.56 -5.59 -0.11
N TYR A 54 0.54 -5.21 -0.89
CA TYR A 54 -0.50 -4.27 -0.46
C TYR A 54 -1.29 -4.75 0.76
N GLU A 55 -1.62 -6.04 0.82
CA GLU A 55 -2.32 -6.64 1.96
C GLU A 55 -1.51 -6.52 3.26
N LYS A 56 -0.19 -6.76 3.19
CA LYS A 56 0.71 -6.59 4.35
C LYS A 56 0.87 -5.13 4.74
N ALA A 57 0.91 -4.22 3.76
CA ALA A 57 0.94 -2.79 4.01
C ALA A 57 -0.34 -2.33 4.73
N LEU A 58 -1.51 -2.81 4.28
CA LEU A 58 -2.80 -2.48 4.88
C LEU A 58 -2.89 -3.04 6.31
N LEU A 59 -2.52 -4.31 6.51
CA LEU A 59 -2.47 -4.93 7.83
C LEU A 59 -1.55 -4.18 8.80
N TRP A 60 -0.38 -3.75 8.31
CA TRP A 60 0.56 -2.95 9.10
C TRP A 60 -0.01 -1.57 9.48
N ILE A 61 -0.72 -0.92 8.56
CA ILE A 61 -1.41 0.36 8.84
C ILE A 61 -2.53 0.19 9.87
N ASP A 62 -3.24 -0.94 9.83
CA ASP A 62 -4.31 -1.27 10.78
C ASP A 62 -3.78 -1.66 12.19
N GLY A 63 -2.46 -1.71 12.36
CA GLY A 63 -1.81 -2.11 13.61
C GLY A 63 -1.65 -3.62 13.80
N GLY A 64 -1.95 -4.40 12.75
CA GLY A 64 -1.68 -5.83 12.73
C GLY A 64 -0.20 -6.14 12.46
N GLU A 65 0.23 -7.33 12.87
CA GLU A 65 1.56 -7.84 12.58
C GLU A 65 1.53 -8.70 11.31
N PRO A 66 2.11 -8.25 10.18
CA PRO A 66 2.22 -9.08 9.01
C PRO A 66 3.15 -10.25 9.31
N GLU A 67 2.72 -11.45 8.96
CA GLU A 67 3.52 -12.67 9.08
C GLU A 67 4.89 -12.43 8.43
N LYS A 68 5.95 -12.87 9.11
CA LYS A 68 7.32 -12.80 8.60
C LYS A 68 7.46 -13.78 7.42
N GLY A 69 6.96 -13.37 6.26
CA GLY A 69 7.23 -14.04 5.00
C GLY A 69 8.69 -13.80 4.59
N VAL A 70 9.34 -14.82 4.06
CA VAL A 70 10.69 -14.74 3.53
C VAL A 70 10.71 -13.72 2.39
N CYS A 71 11.41 -12.60 2.57
CA CYS A 71 11.75 -11.70 1.46
C CYS A 71 12.73 -12.45 0.55
N HIS A 72 12.26 -12.99 -0.57
CA HIS A 72 13.16 -13.43 -1.63
C HIS A 72 13.67 -12.18 -2.35
N LYS A 73 14.99 -12.01 -2.30
CA LYS A 73 15.75 -10.89 -2.88
C LYS A 73 16.03 -11.13 -4.35
#